data_AF-A0ABD6QLH7-F1
#
_entry.id   AF-A0ABD6QLH7-F1
#
_cell.length_a   1.000
_cell.length_b   1.000
_cell.length_c   1.000
_cell.angle_alpha   90.00
_cell.angle_beta   90.00
_cell.angle_gamma   90.00
#
_symmetry.space_group_name_H-M   'P 1'
#
loop_
_entity.id
_entity.type
_entity.pdbx_description
1 polymer ?
#
loop_
_entity_poly.entity_id
_entity_poly.type
_entity_poly.pdbx_seq_one_letter_code
_entity_poly.pdbx_strand_id
1 'polypeptide(L)'
;MSDPAIEAAQRAWASNEALDGIDYSPGEGGFWTPDAMEAAAREALKPIRDEMDELYVRAKHLESQMLAADDAASASRFANELAGLRWAYNILFPHVYADEYPHTANHV
;
A
#
# COMPACT_ATOMS: atom_id res chain seq x y z
N MET A 1 -21.33 4.07 -3.79
CA MET A 1 -20.05 4.10 -3.06
C MET A 1 -19.13 4.98 -3.87
N SER A 2 -18.61 6.05 -3.27
CA SER A 2 -17.62 6.89 -3.93
C SER A 2 -16.23 6.26 -3.74
N ASP A 3 -15.37 6.37 -4.73
CA ASP A 3 -14.05 5.74 -4.73
C ASP A 3 -13.22 6.33 -3.56
N PRO A 4 -12.64 5.50 -2.67
CA PRO A 4 -11.81 5.98 -1.56
C PRO A 4 -10.68 6.92 -1.99
N ALA A 5 -10.12 6.73 -3.19
CA ALA A 5 -9.11 7.62 -3.75
C ALA A 5 -9.70 8.99 -4.13
N ILE A 6 -10.93 9.01 -4.64
CA ILE A 6 -11.66 10.24 -4.93
C ILE A 6 -12.03 10.96 -3.63
N GLU A 7 -12.46 10.24 -2.58
CA GLU A 7 -12.71 10.87 -1.27
C GLU A 7 -11.45 11.44 -0.65
N ALA A 8 -10.32 10.72 -0.73
CA ALA A 8 -9.03 11.21 -0.25
C ALA A 8 -8.58 12.48 -1.01
N ALA A 9 -8.68 12.47 -2.35
CA ALA A 9 -8.39 13.63 -3.18
C ALA A 9 -9.32 14.81 -2.89
N GLN A 10 -10.62 14.57 -2.69
CA GLN A 10 -11.58 15.60 -2.30
C GLN A 10 -11.33 16.14 -0.90
N ARG A 11 -10.90 15.30 0.04
CA ARG A 11 -10.57 15.70 1.40
C ARG A 11 -9.32 16.57 1.44
N ALA A 12 -8.28 16.19 0.68
CA ALA A 12 -7.09 17.01 0.46
C ALA A 12 -7.44 18.35 -0.22
N TRP A 13 -8.44 18.37 -1.10
CA TRP A 13 -8.93 19.61 -1.73
C TRP A 13 -9.78 20.49 -0.84
N ALA A 14 -10.56 19.91 0.06
CA ALA A 14 -11.37 20.66 1.00
C ALA A 14 -10.59 21.12 2.23
N SER A 15 -9.46 20.48 2.55
CA SER A 15 -8.62 20.87 3.68
C SER A 15 -7.79 22.10 3.33
N ASN A 16 -8.22 23.27 3.81
CA ASN A 16 -7.35 24.43 4.01
C ASN A 16 -6.30 24.21 5.13
N GLU A 17 -6.27 23.02 5.74
CA GLU A 17 -5.27 22.63 6.73
C GLU A 17 -4.15 21.86 6.04
N ALA A 18 -2.92 22.27 6.29
CA ALA A 18 -1.73 21.59 5.81
C ALA A 18 -1.64 20.19 6.42
N LEU A 19 -1.86 19.13 5.64
CA LEU A 19 -1.45 17.78 6.01
C LEU A 19 0.09 17.71 5.98
N ASP A 20 0.69 17.22 7.06
CA ASP A 20 2.14 17.07 7.22
C ASP A 20 2.97 18.34 6.94
N GLY A 21 2.38 19.53 7.16
CA GLY A 21 3.06 20.81 6.94
C GLY A 21 3.13 21.25 5.47
N ILE A 22 2.45 20.54 4.57
CA ILE A 22 2.34 20.90 3.15
C ILE A 22 1.06 21.73 2.96
N ASP A 23 1.22 22.98 2.54
CA ASP A 23 0.11 23.87 2.25
C ASP A 23 -0.57 23.46 0.92
N TYR A 24 -1.87 23.12 0.99
CA TYR A 24 -2.69 22.74 -0.16
C TYR A 24 -3.31 23.94 -0.88
N SER A 25 -2.57 25.06 -0.94
CA SER A 25 -3.00 26.22 -1.70
C SER A 25 -2.70 26.04 -3.20
N PRO A 26 -3.61 26.47 -4.09
CA PRO A 26 -3.32 26.50 -5.51
C PRO A 26 -2.14 27.44 -5.78
N GLY A 27 -1.09 26.90 -6.40
CA GLY A 27 0.05 27.64 -6.92
C GLY A 27 -0.31 28.53 -8.12
N GLU A 28 0.72 29.07 -8.78
CA GLU A 28 0.54 29.94 -9.94
C GLU A 28 -0.29 29.24 -11.03
N GLY A 29 -1.41 29.84 -11.41
CA GLY A 29 -2.33 29.29 -12.42
C GLY A 29 -3.49 28.46 -11.86
N GLY A 30 -3.66 28.35 -10.54
CA GLY A 30 -4.81 27.68 -9.94
C GLY A 30 -4.66 26.17 -9.74
N PHE A 31 -3.49 25.61 -10.06
CA PHE A 31 -3.14 24.21 -9.85
C PHE A 31 -2.40 24.04 -8.53
N TRP A 32 -2.54 22.89 -7.86
CA TRP A 32 -1.72 22.58 -6.70
C TRP A 32 -0.23 22.57 -7.02
N THR A 33 0.57 22.87 -6.00
CA THR A 33 2.02 22.66 -6.07
C THR A 33 2.32 21.17 -6.25
N PRO A 34 3.45 20.81 -6.90
CA PRO A 34 3.85 19.41 -7.03
C PRO A 34 3.86 18.65 -5.70
N ASP A 35 4.35 19.29 -4.63
CA ASP A 35 4.40 18.70 -3.28
C ASP A 35 3.01 18.37 -2.73
N ALA A 36 2.02 19.26 -2.94
CA ALA A 36 0.64 19.02 -2.54
C ALA A 36 -0.02 17.90 -3.37
N MET A 37 0.30 17.80 -4.66
CA MET A 37 -0.16 16.69 -5.51
C MET A 37 0.44 15.35 -5.06
N GLU A 38 1.74 15.32 -4.72
CA GLU A 38 2.41 14.12 -4.21
C GLU A 38 1.81 13.67 -2.86
N ALA A 39 1.59 14.60 -1.93
CA ALA A 39 0.99 14.31 -0.64
C ALA A 39 -0.45 13.77 -0.77
N ALA A 40 -1.26 14.36 -1.65
CA ALA A 40 -2.60 13.85 -1.94
C ALA A 40 -2.57 12.45 -2.57
N ALA A 41 -1.62 12.19 -3.47
CA ALA A 41 -1.43 10.86 -4.05
C ALA A 41 -1.03 9.82 -2.99
N ARG A 42 -0.14 10.18 -2.05
CA ARG A 42 0.24 9.32 -0.92
C ARG A 42 -0.97 9.00 -0.03
N GLU A 43 -1.80 9.99 0.29
CA GLU A 43 -3.04 9.77 1.04
C GLU A 43 -4.02 8.86 0.30
N ALA A 44 -4.19 9.04 -1.01
CA ALA A 44 -5.07 8.21 -1.82
C ALA A 44 -4.60 6.74 -1.89
N LEU A 45 -3.30 6.49 -1.77
CA LEU A 45 -2.71 5.15 -1.75
C LEU A 45 -2.75 4.47 -0.38
N LYS A 46 -3.05 5.18 0.72
CA LYS A 46 -3.07 4.59 2.07
C LYS A 46 -3.92 3.32 2.19
N PRO A 47 -5.16 3.26 1.68
CA PRO A 47 -5.96 2.04 1.80
C PRO A 47 -5.29 0.82 1.16
N ILE A 48 -4.61 1.02 0.01
CA ILE A 48 -3.90 -0.05 -0.68
C ILE A 48 -2.64 -0.45 0.12
N ARG A 49 -1.95 0.52 0.75
CA ARG A 49 -0.82 0.24 1.65
C ARG A 49 -1.26 -0.57 2.86
N ASP A 50 -2.38 -0.23 3.47
CA ASP A 50 -2.96 -0.96 4.61
C ASP A 50 -3.29 -2.41 4.22
N GLU A 51 -3.94 -2.62 3.06
CA GLU A 51 -4.20 -3.98 2.55
C GLU A 51 -2.90 -4.75 2.26
N MET A 52 -1.87 -4.08 1.75
CA MET A 52 -0.56 -4.70 1.54
C MET A 52 0.14 -5.11 2.83
N ASP A 53 0.01 -4.32 3.89
CA ASP A 53 0.53 -4.66 5.22
C ASP A 53 -0.21 -5.87 5.80
N GLU A 54 -1.52 -5.97 5.61
CA GLU A 54 -2.30 -7.15 5.98
C GLU A 54 -1.85 -8.41 5.23
N LEU A 55 -1.60 -8.30 3.91
CA LEU A 55 -1.06 -9.40 3.10
C LEU A 55 0.30 -9.87 3.64
N TYR A 56 1.18 -8.94 4.01
CA TYR A 56 2.48 -9.23 4.58
C TYR A 56 2.37 -9.96 5.92
N VAL A 57 1.54 -9.46 6.84
CA VAL A 57 1.31 -10.08 8.14
C VAL A 57 0.75 -11.50 7.97
N ARG A 58 -0.21 -11.69 7.08
CA ARG A 58 -0.78 -13.01 6.78
C ARG A 58 0.26 -13.96 6.20
N ALA A 59 1.12 -13.50 5.29
CA ALA A 59 2.21 -14.30 4.75
C ALA A 59 3.16 -14.78 5.85
N LYS A 60 3.57 -13.89 6.78
CA LYS A 60 4.42 -14.24 7.93
C LYS A 60 3.75 -15.24 8.88
N HIS A 61 2.44 -15.10 9.07
CA HIS A 61 1.67 -16.05 9.86
C HIS A 61 1.64 -17.44 9.21
N LEU A 62 1.40 -17.53 7.90
CA LEU A 62 1.41 -18.78 7.16
C LEU A 62 2.79 -19.44 7.11
N GLU A 63 3.87 -18.66 6.98
CA GLU A 63 5.24 -19.17 7.14
C GLU A 63 5.42 -19.86 8.50
N SER A 64 4.93 -19.23 9.57
CA SER A 64 5.02 -19.78 10.92
C SER A 64 4.17 -21.05 11.07
N GLN A 65 2.95 -21.08 10.50
CA GLN A 65 2.10 -22.27 10.49
C GLN A 65 2.69 -23.42 9.66
N MET A 66 3.35 -23.11 8.53
CA MET A 66 4.03 -24.09 7.70
C MET A 66 5.21 -24.73 8.44
N LEU A 67 5.99 -23.93 9.18
CA LEU A 67 7.10 -24.43 10.01
C LEU A 67 6.60 -25.29 11.19
N ALA A 68 5.41 -25.00 11.71
CA ALA A 68 4.78 -25.73 12.80
C ALA A 68 3.88 -26.88 12.31
N ALA A 69 3.77 -27.13 11.01
CA ALA A 69 2.89 -28.15 10.48
C ALA A 69 3.42 -29.56 10.79
N ASP A 70 2.59 -30.37 11.45
CA ASP A 70 2.94 -31.74 11.83
C ASP A 70 2.83 -32.74 10.66
N ASP A 71 2.25 -32.33 9.53
CA ASP A 71 2.03 -33.19 8.38
C ASP A 71 2.25 -32.48 7.03
N ALA A 72 2.61 -33.30 6.02
CA ALA A 72 2.94 -32.82 4.68
C ALA A 72 1.75 -32.21 3.93
N ALA A 73 0.51 -32.60 4.23
CA ALA A 73 -0.67 -32.06 3.57
C ALA A 73 -0.96 -30.63 4.07
N SER A 74 -0.86 -30.40 5.39
CA SER A 74 -0.94 -29.08 6.01
C SER A 74 0.18 -28.18 5.51
N ALA A 75 1.43 -28.65 5.52
CA ALA A 75 2.57 -27.89 4.99
C ALA A 75 2.37 -27.49 3.51
N SER A 76 1.89 -28.42 2.67
CA SER A 76 1.60 -28.15 1.26
C SER A 76 0.47 -27.13 1.06
N ARG A 77 -0.58 -27.18 1.89
CA ARG A 77 -1.65 -26.17 1.86
C ARG A 77 -1.12 -24.78 2.21
N PHE A 78 -0.33 -24.67 3.28
CA PHE A 78 0.26 -23.39 3.69
C PHE A 78 1.25 -22.87 2.65
N ALA A 79 2.05 -23.74 2.03
CA ALA A 79 2.97 -23.36 0.96
C ALA A 79 2.22 -22.78 -0.27
N ASN A 80 1.11 -23.40 -0.67
CA ASN A 80 0.29 -22.90 -1.78
C ASN A 80 -0.36 -21.54 -1.45
N GLU A 81 -0.88 -21.38 -0.24
CA GLU A 81 -1.47 -20.11 0.20
C GLU A 81 -0.41 -18.99 0.30
N LEU A 82 0.76 -19.31 0.85
CA LEU A 82 1.90 -18.41 0.92
C LEU A 82 2.39 -17.97 -0.47
N ALA A 83 2.46 -18.90 -1.42
CA ALA A 83 2.85 -18.58 -2.79
C ALA A 83 1.88 -17.59 -3.45
N GLY A 84 0.57 -17.76 -3.23
CA GLY A 84 -0.45 -16.83 -3.72
C GLY A 84 -0.32 -15.43 -3.11
N LEU A 85 -0.09 -15.34 -1.80
CA LEU A 85 0.09 -14.05 -1.12
C LEU A 85 1.38 -13.34 -1.56
N ARG A 86 2.49 -14.07 -1.67
CA ARG A 86 3.76 -13.52 -2.18
C ARG A 86 3.62 -13.01 -3.60
N TRP A 87 2.91 -13.74 -4.46
CA TRP A 87 2.64 -13.29 -5.83
C TRP A 87 1.83 -11.99 -5.85
N ALA A 88 0.75 -11.91 -5.07
CA ALA A 88 -0.08 -10.70 -4.98
C ALA A 88 0.73 -9.50 -4.47
N TYR A 89 1.51 -9.69 -3.40
CA TYR A 89 2.37 -8.63 -2.84
C TYR A 89 3.40 -8.14 -3.85
N ASN A 90 4.10 -9.06 -4.53
CA ASN A 90 5.15 -8.70 -5.51
C ASN A 90 4.61 -7.95 -6.73
N ILE A 91 3.35 -8.16 -7.09
CA ILE A 91 2.70 -7.40 -8.17
C ILE A 91 2.34 -5.99 -7.69
N LEU A 92 1.78 -5.85 -6.50
CA LEU A 92 1.30 -4.55 -6.00
C LEU A 92 2.43 -3.63 -5.52
N PHE A 93 3.48 -4.20 -4.92
CA PHE A 93 4.55 -3.45 -4.27
C PHE A 93 5.21 -2.38 -5.16
N PRO A 94 5.65 -2.69 -6.40
CA PRO A 94 6.29 -1.70 -7.25
C PRO A 94 5.35 -0.57 -7.68
N HIS A 95 4.03 -0.77 -7.64
CA HIS A 95 3.05 0.24 -8.02
C HIS A 95 2.66 1.16 -6.86
N VAL A 96 2.78 0.68 -5.63
CA VAL A 96 2.39 1.42 -4.42
C VAL A 96 3.59 2.14 -3.77
N TYR A 97 4.79 1.58 -3.95
CA TYR A 97 6.03 2.01 -3.33
C TYR A 97 7.14 2.39 -4.32
N ALA A 98 6.79 2.64 -5.60
CA ALA A 98 7.73 2.94 -6.69
C ALA A 98 8.82 3.96 -6.31
N ASP A 99 8.41 5.02 -5.62
CA ASP A 99 9.28 6.15 -5.26
C ASP A 99 9.91 6.01 -3.87
N GLU A 100 9.42 5.08 -3.04
CA GLU A 100 9.91 4.85 -1.67
C GLU A 100 11.01 3.77 -1.62
N TYR A 101 10.99 2.81 -2.56
CA TYR A 101 11.94 1.70 -2.61
C TYR A 101 12.37 1.34 -4.04
N PRO A 102 13.24 2.14 -4.68
CA PRO A 102 13.57 1.99 -6.10
C PRO A 102 14.30 0.68 -6.48
N HIS A 103 14.78 -0.13 -5.52
CA HIS A 103 15.69 -1.26 -5.80
C HIS A 103 15.44 -2.58 -5.06
N THR A 104 14.29 -2.81 -4.43
CA THR A 104 14.11 -4.02 -3.60
C THR A 104 12.98 -4.90 -4.10
N ALA A 105 13.25 -5.66 -5.16
CA ALA A 105 12.35 -6.70 -5.69
C ALA A 105 12.32 -8.00 -4.86
N ASN A 106 12.89 -8.02 -3.64
CA ASN A 106 12.92 -9.19 -2.76
C ASN A 106 12.46 -8.82 -1.35
N HIS A 107 11.18 -8.47 -1.21
CA HIS A 107 10.53 -8.38 0.09
C HIS A 107 9.28 -9.25 0.06
N VAL A 108 9.43 -10.54 0.39
CA VAL A 108 8.62 -11.42 1.28
C VAL A 108 9.29 -12.80 1.31
#